data_AF-A0A524MTN3-F1
#
_entry.id   AF-A0A524MTN3-F1
#
_cell.length_a   1.000
_cell.length_b   1.000
_cell.length_c   1.000
_cell.angle_alpha   90.00
_cell.angle_beta   90.00
_cell.angle_gamma   90.00
#
_symmetry.space_group_name_H-M   'P 1'
#
loop_
_entity.id
_entity.type
_entity.pdbx_description
1 polymer ?
#
loop_
_entity_poly.entity_id
_entity_poly.type
_entity_poly.pdbx_seq_one_letter_code
_entity_poly.pdbx_strand_id
1 'polypeptide(L)'
;MQPLAGRDDTGDERGRNGAHTGSEDTELAGGGSDLSCSHPIDDKRCFSSLSCCEVRLKYSAGVQPLPDLSIRQLEYLVAVAEAPTWAVAAERVGVSASALSQGLAELERRVGVALFDRDGRRRLVRPSAAPVVAHARQVLGLTHDLAGWADRVRTGRSGALRLGMIDAAAVVHLPDQLRRFRTDHPDVDLRLRVAPSAELLELLVAGELDLVVCVDPPTPVSGIDTALLLTEDLAVYAPPGHPSGPPTTWGPWVLFPAGSHTRALVVDELRRLGAPLDVIAESHQPDVLREMVQLGVGWTVLPT
;
A
#
# COMPACT_ATOMS: atom_id res chain seq x y z
N MET A 1 17.12 -21.44 -18.69
CA MET A 1 17.70 -20.73 -17.53
C MET A 1 17.30 -21.52 -16.28
N GLN A 2 18.23 -22.01 -15.48
CA GLN A 2 17.92 -22.67 -14.20
C GLN A 2 18.33 -21.75 -13.04
N PRO A 3 17.51 -21.63 -11.98
CA PRO A 3 17.86 -20.85 -10.80
C PRO A 3 19.07 -21.47 -10.08
N LEU A 4 19.91 -20.64 -9.46
CA LEU A 4 20.97 -21.12 -8.57
C LEU A 4 20.33 -21.61 -7.27
N ALA A 5 20.45 -22.90 -6.96
CA ALA A 5 19.87 -23.50 -5.75
C ALA A 5 20.53 -22.94 -4.48
N GLY A 6 19.71 -22.33 -3.61
CA GLY A 6 20.09 -21.93 -2.26
C GLY A 6 20.35 -23.17 -1.39
N ARG A 7 21.42 -23.14 -0.60
CA ARG A 7 21.67 -24.14 0.46
C ARG A 7 20.93 -23.70 1.71
N ASP A 8 19.97 -24.50 2.16
CA ASP A 8 19.40 -24.43 3.49
C ASP A 8 20.39 -25.02 4.51
N ASP A 9 20.99 -24.17 5.34
CA ASP A 9 21.67 -24.59 6.56
C ASP A 9 20.70 -24.41 7.74
N THR A 10 19.99 -25.48 8.08
CA THR A 10 19.33 -25.63 9.38
C THR A 10 20.27 -26.38 10.33
N GLY A 11 20.68 -25.70 11.40
CA GLY A 11 21.54 -26.24 12.46
C GLY A 11 21.10 -25.73 13.83
N ASP A 12 20.51 -26.63 14.59
CA ASP A 12 19.87 -26.52 15.89
C ASP A 12 20.87 -26.44 17.08
N GLU A 13 20.36 -25.92 18.20
CA GLU A 13 20.55 -26.37 19.59
C GLU A 13 21.06 -25.38 20.68
N ARG A 14 20.11 -25.08 21.59
CA ARG A 14 20.16 -25.11 23.08
C ARG A 14 21.14 -24.15 23.79
N GLY A 15 20.82 -23.39 24.84
CA GLY A 15 19.70 -23.34 25.78
C GLY A 15 20.25 -22.95 27.17
N ARG A 16 19.52 -22.18 28.00
CA ARG A 16 19.49 -22.34 29.48
C ARG A 16 18.54 -21.38 30.22
N ASN A 17 17.94 -21.95 31.26
CA ASN A 17 16.87 -21.52 32.17
C ASN A 17 17.22 -20.44 33.22
N GLY A 18 16.15 -19.82 33.74
CA GLY A 18 15.91 -19.56 35.19
C GLY A 18 15.78 -18.07 35.55
N ALA A 19 14.90 -17.59 36.44
CA ALA A 19 13.81 -18.15 37.24
C ALA A 19 12.98 -16.97 37.84
N HIS A 20 11.77 -17.29 38.28
CA HIS A 20 10.73 -16.44 38.91
C HIS A 20 11.13 -15.63 40.15
N THR A 21 10.41 -14.49 40.38
CA THR A 21 9.47 -14.20 41.50
C THR A 21 8.80 -12.84 41.24
N GLY A 22 7.46 -12.72 41.10
CA GLY A 22 6.49 -12.42 42.18
C GLY A 22 6.11 -10.91 42.17
N SER A 23 5.07 -10.49 41.44
CA SER A 23 3.68 -10.21 41.89
C SER A 23 3.48 -8.87 42.62
N GLU A 24 2.70 -7.95 42.04
CA GLU A 24 1.49 -7.39 42.67
C GLU A 24 0.67 -6.58 41.67
N ASP A 25 -0.64 -6.68 41.87
CA ASP A 25 -1.74 -6.39 40.96
C ASP A 25 -2.19 -4.93 41.00
N THR A 26 -2.71 -4.41 39.89
CA THR A 26 -3.82 -3.45 39.91
C THR A 26 -4.68 -3.64 38.66
N GLU A 27 -5.80 -4.32 38.85
CA GLU A 27 -6.94 -4.41 37.94
C GLU A 27 -7.52 -3.03 37.61
N LEU A 28 -7.85 -2.79 36.33
CA LEU A 28 -8.86 -1.83 35.90
C LEU A 28 -9.53 -2.32 34.60
N ALA A 29 -10.68 -2.96 34.81
CA ALA A 29 -11.92 -2.92 34.01
C ALA A 29 -11.89 -3.20 32.49
N GLY A 30 -12.01 -4.49 32.14
CA GLY A 30 -13.19 -5.06 31.48
C GLY A 30 -13.80 -4.38 30.24
N GLY A 31 -13.49 -4.91 29.06
CA GLY A 31 -14.25 -4.76 27.82
C GLY A 31 -14.28 -6.08 27.05
N GLY A 32 -14.93 -7.11 27.62
CA GLY A 32 -15.06 -8.42 27.00
C GLY A 32 -15.89 -8.37 25.71
N SER A 33 -15.32 -8.85 24.61
CA SER A 33 -16.04 -9.08 23.36
C SER A 33 -16.71 -10.45 23.42
N ASP A 34 -17.96 -10.51 23.90
CA ASP A 34 -18.81 -11.70 23.74
C ASP A 34 -19.36 -11.73 22.31
N LEU A 35 -18.65 -12.44 21.43
CA LEU A 35 -19.16 -12.92 20.15
C LEU A 35 -19.87 -14.25 20.42
N SER A 36 -21.19 -14.21 20.63
CA SER A 36 -22.01 -15.42 20.52
C SER A 36 -22.63 -15.47 19.12
N CYS A 37 -22.08 -16.33 18.27
CA CYS A 37 -22.74 -16.75 17.04
C CYS A 37 -23.20 -18.20 17.24
N SER A 38 -24.51 -18.44 17.16
CA SER A 38 -25.12 -19.74 17.48
C SER A 38 -24.99 -20.79 16.37
N HIS A 39 -24.12 -20.59 15.37
CA HIS A 39 -23.93 -21.54 14.27
C HIS A 39 -22.43 -21.78 13.98
N PRO A 40 -22.00 -23.05 13.86
CA PRO A 40 -20.63 -23.38 13.48
C PRO A 40 -20.34 -22.96 12.03
N ILE A 41 -19.10 -22.52 11.79
CA ILE A 41 -18.62 -21.78 10.60
C ILE A 41 -18.52 -22.65 9.32
N ASP A 42 -19.13 -23.84 9.28
CA ASP A 42 -18.81 -24.85 8.25
C ASP A 42 -20.01 -25.34 7.41
N ASP A 43 -20.94 -24.46 7.02
CA ASP A 43 -22.02 -24.83 6.09
C ASP A 43 -22.27 -23.80 4.97
N LYS A 44 -22.18 -24.28 3.71
CA LYS A 44 -22.27 -23.54 2.44
C LYS A 44 -23.70 -23.02 2.12
N ARG A 45 -24.51 -22.72 3.12
CA ARG A 45 -25.92 -22.28 2.94
C ARG A 45 -26.18 -20.82 3.34
N CYS A 46 -25.19 -20.11 3.88
CA CYS A 46 -25.36 -18.73 4.33
C CYS A 46 -25.43 -17.67 3.20
N PHE A 47 -25.36 -18.08 1.92
CA PHE A 47 -25.30 -17.15 0.79
C PHE A 47 -26.66 -16.73 0.19
N SER A 48 -27.79 -17.16 0.76
CA SER A 48 -29.12 -16.97 0.12
C SER A 48 -30.15 -16.13 0.88
N SER A 49 -29.78 -15.45 1.96
CA SER A 49 -30.68 -14.50 2.64
C SER A 49 -29.93 -13.22 3.02
N LEU A 50 -30.16 -12.16 2.25
CA LEU A 50 -29.66 -10.79 2.46
C LEU A 50 -30.32 -10.10 3.67
N SER A 51 -30.37 -10.75 4.84
CA SER A 51 -31.10 -10.23 6.02
C SER A 51 -30.33 -10.27 7.34
N CYS A 52 -29.04 -10.63 7.40
CA CYS A 52 -28.41 -10.94 8.71
C CYS A 52 -27.11 -10.20 9.09
N CYS A 53 -26.63 -9.23 8.30
CA CYS A 53 -25.50 -8.39 8.72
C CYS A 53 -25.84 -6.90 8.63
N GLU A 54 -26.68 -6.40 9.54
CA GLU A 54 -26.57 -5.00 9.93
C GLU A 54 -25.28 -4.83 10.72
N VAL A 55 -24.21 -4.44 10.03
CA VAL A 55 -22.98 -3.95 10.68
C VAL A 55 -23.34 -2.63 11.37
N ARG A 56 -23.81 -2.70 12.62
CA ARG A 56 -23.90 -1.52 13.48
C ARG A 56 -22.48 -1.12 13.88
N LEU A 57 -21.93 -0.14 13.17
CA LEU A 57 -20.77 0.62 13.63
C LEU A 57 -21.11 1.22 14.99
N LYS A 58 -20.59 0.63 16.07
CA LYS A 58 -20.64 1.24 17.41
C LYS A 58 -19.67 2.42 17.43
N TYR A 59 -20.19 3.62 17.19
CA TYR A 59 -19.45 4.86 17.45
C TYR A 59 -19.08 4.89 18.94
N SER A 60 -17.80 4.97 19.26
CA SER A 60 -17.34 5.05 20.65
C SER A 60 -17.87 6.33 21.28
N ALA A 61 -18.70 6.20 22.32
CA ALA A 61 -19.48 7.27 22.94
C ALA A 61 -18.67 8.36 23.68
N GLY A 62 -17.36 8.48 23.43
CA GLY A 62 -16.46 9.40 24.12
C GLY A 62 -15.78 10.46 23.25
N VAL A 63 -15.82 10.35 21.92
CA VAL A 63 -15.19 11.33 21.02
C VAL A 63 -16.28 12.19 20.39
N GLN A 64 -16.28 13.48 20.73
CA GLN A 64 -17.18 14.44 20.09
C GLN A 64 -16.73 14.66 18.64
N PRO A 65 -17.66 14.69 17.67
CA PRO A 65 -17.32 14.96 16.28
C PRO A 65 -16.74 16.38 16.14
N LEU A 66 -15.78 16.54 15.23
CA LEU A 66 -15.18 17.84 14.95
C LEU A 66 -16.26 18.80 14.41
N PRO A 67 -16.55 19.93 15.07
CA PRO A 67 -17.63 20.81 14.66
C PRO A 67 -17.31 21.52 13.34
N ASP A 68 -18.26 21.44 12.39
CA ASP A 68 -18.35 22.27 11.18
C ASP A 68 -17.12 22.16 10.22
N LEU A 69 -16.40 21.05 10.28
CA LEU A 69 -15.26 20.75 9.41
C LEU A 69 -15.67 20.75 7.93
N SER A 70 -15.01 21.57 7.10
CA SER A 70 -15.31 21.66 5.66
C SER A 70 -14.42 20.75 4.82
N ILE A 71 -15.01 20.08 3.83
CA ILE A 71 -14.28 19.32 2.80
C ILE A 71 -13.20 20.18 2.13
N ARG A 72 -13.50 21.45 1.87
CA ARG A 72 -12.56 22.41 1.27
C ARG A 72 -11.31 22.65 2.13
N GLN A 73 -11.45 22.59 3.45
CA GLN A 73 -10.30 22.71 4.37
C GLN A 73 -9.42 21.46 4.33
N LEU A 74 -10.02 20.28 4.17
CA LEU A 74 -9.29 19.03 3.99
C LEU A 74 -8.53 19.02 2.66
N GLU A 75 -9.15 19.51 1.57
CA GLU A 75 -8.48 19.72 0.28
C GLU A 75 -7.25 20.62 0.42
N TYR A 76 -7.36 21.72 1.16
CA TYR A 76 -6.22 22.60 1.40
C TYR A 76 -5.10 21.90 2.17
N LEU A 77 -5.42 21.10 3.18
CA LEU A 77 -4.43 20.37 3.99
C LEU A 77 -3.67 19.37 3.13
N VAL A 78 -4.36 18.59 2.32
CA VAL A 78 -3.75 17.62 1.41
C VAL A 78 -2.88 18.35 0.38
N ALA A 79 -3.39 19.43 -0.21
CA ALA A 79 -2.65 20.22 -1.21
C ALA A 79 -1.33 20.81 -0.66
N VAL A 80 -1.31 21.30 0.59
CA VAL A 80 -0.06 21.81 1.19
C VAL A 80 0.89 20.70 1.64
N ALA A 81 0.39 19.50 1.93
CA ALA A 81 1.22 18.35 2.24
C ALA A 81 1.99 17.84 1.00
N GLU A 82 1.46 18.07 -0.19
CA GLU A 82 1.99 17.54 -1.46
C GLU A 82 2.70 18.59 -2.32
N ALA A 83 2.54 19.87 -2.01
CA ALA A 83 3.14 20.96 -2.76
C ALA A 83 4.45 21.45 -2.11
N PRO A 84 5.45 21.87 -2.92
CA PRO A 84 6.70 22.41 -2.40
C PRO A 84 6.53 23.78 -1.73
N THR A 85 5.47 24.51 -2.06
CA THR A 85 5.13 25.81 -1.47
C THR A 85 3.61 25.98 -1.35
N TRP A 86 3.18 26.80 -0.40
CA TRP A 86 1.76 27.12 -0.21
C TRP A 86 1.17 27.88 -1.40
N ALA A 87 1.98 28.65 -2.14
CA ALA A 87 1.53 29.31 -3.36
C ALA A 87 1.16 28.28 -4.44
N VAL A 88 1.99 27.26 -4.64
CA VAL A 88 1.70 26.15 -5.55
C VAL A 88 0.48 25.36 -5.08
N ALA A 89 0.34 25.12 -3.77
CA ALA A 89 -0.86 24.47 -3.23
C ALA A 89 -2.13 25.28 -3.52
N ALA A 90 -2.10 26.60 -3.31
CA ALA A 90 -3.23 27.49 -3.53
C ALA A 90 -3.63 27.54 -5.01
N GLU A 91 -2.66 27.56 -5.91
CA GLU A 91 -2.88 27.47 -7.35
C GLU A 91 -3.55 26.14 -7.74
N ARG A 92 -3.04 25.01 -7.23
CA ARG A 92 -3.60 23.66 -7.48
C ARG A 92 -5.07 23.54 -7.09
N VAL A 93 -5.47 24.16 -5.97
CA VAL A 93 -6.86 24.13 -5.48
C VAL A 93 -7.69 25.36 -5.89
N GLY A 94 -7.16 26.20 -6.79
CA GLY A 94 -7.87 27.32 -7.40
C GLY A 94 -8.26 28.46 -6.45
N VAL A 95 -7.42 28.80 -5.47
CA VAL A 95 -7.69 29.86 -4.49
C VAL A 95 -6.52 30.81 -4.27
N SER A 96 -6.77 31.94 -3.60
CA SER A 96 -5.69 32.82 -3.16
C SER A 96 -4.91 32.21 -1.99
N ALA A 97 -3.62 32.53 -1.88
CA ALA A 97 -2.80 32.10 -0.75
C ALA A 97 -3.36 32.57 0.60
N SER A 98 -4.04 33.73 0.63
CA SER A 98 -4.73 34.23 1.83
C SER A 98 -5.90 33.33 2.24
N ALA A 99 -6.75 32.95 1.27
CA ALA A 99 -7.90 32.08 1.53
C ALA A 99 -7.46 30.68 1.98
N LEU A 100 -6.42 30.12 1.35
CA LEU A 100 -5.83 28.85 1.77
C LEU A 100 -5.29 28.94 3.21
N SER A 101 -4.54 30.00 3.53
CA SER A 101 -3.97 30.20 4.86
C SER A 101 -5.03 30.36 5.96
N GLN A 102 -6.09 31.13 5.69
CA GLN A 102 -7.22 31.28 6.60
C GLN A 102 -7.97 29.95 6.80
N GLY A 103 -8.21 29.20 5.72
CA GLY A 103 -8.85 27.89 5.79
C GLY A 103 -8.05 26.89 6.63
N LEU A 104 -6.74 26.87 6.47
CA LEU A 104 -5.83 26.00 7.24
C LEU A 104 -5.69 26.41 8.71
N ALA A 105 -5.65 27.71 8.99
CA ALA A 105 -5.64 28.21 10.37
C ALA A 105 -6.94 27.84 11.11
N GLU A 106 -8.07 27.92 10.41
CA GLU A 106 -9.36 27.51 10.94
C GLU A 106 -9.46 25.99 11.12
N LEU A 107 -8.88 25.21 10.21
CA LEU A 107 -8.76 23.76 10.36
C LEU A 107 -7.95 23.40 11.62
N GLU A 108 -6.78 24.03 11.80
CA GLU A 108 -5.92 23.82 12.97
C GLU A 108 -6.66 24.13 14.28
N ARG A 109 -7.45 25.21 14.30
CA ARG A 109 -8.30 25.60 15.43
C ARG A 109 -9.37 24.55 15.75
N ARG A 110 -9.97 23.93 14.72
CA ARG A 110 -11.05 22.94 14.87
C ARG A 110 -10.55 21.57 15.29
N VAL A 111 -9.45 21.11 14.69
CA VAL A 111 -8.80 19.84 15.08
C VAL A 111 -8.17 19.97 16.47
N GLY A 112 -7.77 21.18 16.88
CA GLY A 112 -7.26 21.46 18.23
C GLY A 112 -5.81 21.01 18.44
N VAL A 113 -5.10 20.63 17.37
CA VAL A 113 -3.68 20.28 17.38
C VAL A 113 -2.95 21.13 16.35
N ALA A 114 -1.74 21.59 16.67
CA ALA A 114 -0.93 22.32 15.70
C ALA A 114 -0.52 21.38 14.55
N LEU A 115 -0.91 21.75 13.32
CA LEU A 115 -0.67 20.96 12.11
C LEU A 115 0.61 21.38 11.39
N PHE A 116 1.03 22.63 11.58
CA PHE A 116 2.18 23.22 10.90
C PHE A 116 3.23 23.72 11.89
N ASP A 117 4.51 23.59 11.52
CA ASP A 117 5.59 24.18 12.32
C ASP A 117 5.57 25.71 12.21
N ARG A 118 5.80 26.38 13.35
CA ARG A 118 5.83 27.84 13.47
C ARG A 118 7.17 28.45 13.04
N ASP A 119 8.18 27.63 12.78
CA ASP A 119 9.57 28.07 12.67
C ASP A 119 10.08 28.02 11.21
N GLY A 120 10.02 29.16 10.53
CA GLY A 120 10.65 29.38 9.22
C GLY A 120 9.74 29.94 8.13
N ARG A 121 10.35 30.45 7.04
CA ARG A 121 9.66 30.94 5.83
C ARG A 121 8.84 29.86 5.11
N ARG A 122 8.89 28.60 5.55
CA ARG A 122 8.15 27.46 5.01
C ARG A 122 7.33 26.83 6.14
N ARG A 123 6.01 26.88 6.03
CA ARG A 123 5.10 26.14 6.92
C ARG A 123 5.02 24.70 6.43
N LEU A 124 5.85 23.84 7.01
CA LEU A 124 5.82 22.41 6.76
C LEU A 124 4.79 21.74 7.66
N VAL A 125 4.17 20.66 7.16
CA VAL A 125 3.30 19.81 7.97
C VAL A 125 4.16 19.14 9.04
N ARG A 126 3.72 19.22 10.30
CA ARG A 126 4.41 18.60 11.42
C ARG A 126 4.39 17.08 11.28
N PRO A 127 5.47 16.35 11.62
CA PRO A 127 5.44 14.89 11.63
C PRO A 127 4.28 14.32 12.48
N SER A 128 3.96 14.98 13.61
CA SER A 128 2.83 14.62 14.47
C SER A 128 1.44 14.80 13.83
N ALA A 129 1.35 15.56 12.73
CA ALA A 129 0.11 15.83 12.02
C ALA A 129 -0.10 14.90 10.80
N ALA A 130 0.85 14.01 10.49
CA ALA A 130 0.72 13.04 9.41
C ALA A 130 -0.57 12.19 9.47
N PRO A 131 -1.06 11.75 10.64
CA PRO A 131 -2.34 11.04 10.73
C PRO A 131 -3.54 11.89 10.27
N VAL A 132 -3.54 13.19 10.55
CA VAL A 132 -4.62 14.12 10.14
C VAL A 132 -4.65 14.25 8.62
N VAL A 133 -3.48 14.31 7.97
CA VAL A 133 -3.40 14.33 6.50
C VAL A 133 -3.91 13.02 5.91
N ALA A 134 -3.55 11.87 6.50
CA ALA A 134 -4.04 10.57 6.04
C ALA A 134 -5.57 10.48 6.13
N HIS A 135 -6.16 10.88 7.27
CA HIS A 135 -7.61 10.92 7.41
C HIS A 135 -8.28 11.93 6.47
N ALA A 136 -7.65 13.08 6.22
CA ALA A 136 -8.16 14.05 5.25
C ALA A 136 -8.24 13.42 3.85
N ARG A 137 -7.21 12.70 3.41
CA ARG A 137 -7.24 11.96 2.14
C ARG A 137 -8.35 10.93 2.08
N GLN A 138 -8.56 10.14 3.14
CA GLN A 138 -9.65 9.17 3.20
C GLN A 138 -11.02 9.82 3.06
N VAL A 139 -11.27 10.94 3.77
CA VAL A 139 -12.54 11.67 3.66
C VAL A 139 -12.74 12.21 2.25
N LEU A 140 -11.71 12.77 1.63
CA LEU A 140 -11.78 13.22 0.24
C LEU A 140 -12.05 12.06 -0.73
N GLY A 141 -11.43 10.90 -0.53
CA GLY A 141 -11.74 9.68 -1.27
C GLY A 141 -13.22 9.30 -1.16
N LEU A 142 -13.78 9.27 0.04
CA LEU A 142 -15.21 8.97 0.25
C LEU A 142 -16.13 9.99 -0.45
N THR A 143 -15.73 11.28 -0.51
CA THR A 143 -16.51 12.27 -1.26
C THR A 143 -16.44 12.04 -2.77
N HIS A 144 -15.31 11.56 -3.29
CA HIS A 144 -15.17 11.15 -4.68
C HIS A 144 -16.04 9.92 -4.99
N ASP A 145 -16.06 8.94 -4.11
CA ASP A 145 -16.90 7.74 -4.24
C ASP A 145 -18.38 8.08 -4.26
N LEU A 146 -18.82 8.99 -3.38
CA LEU A 146 -20.19 9.49 -3.35
C LEU A 146 -20.55 10.22 -4.66
N ALA A 147 -19.64 11.05 -5.19
CA ALA A 147 -19.84 11.72 -6.47
C ALA A 147 -19.95 10.70 -7.62
N GLY A 148 -19.09 9.69 -7.63
CA GLY A 148 -19.15 8.58 -8.58
C GLY A 148 -20.46 7.80 -8.48
N TRP A 149 -20.93 7.50 -7.26
CA TRP A 149 -22.22 6.85 -7.04
C TRP A 149 -23.39 7.69 -7.57
N ALA A 150 -23.40 8.98 -7.27
CA ALA A 150 -24.45 9.89 -7.72
C ALA A 150 -24.50 9.99 -9.26
N ASP A 151 -23.34 10.03 -9.92
CA ASP A 151 -23.28 10.02 -11.39
C ASP A 151 -23.83 8.70 -11.99
N ARG A 152 -23.50 7.56 -11.37
CA ARG A 152 -24.02 6.24 -11.79
C ARG A 152 -25.54 6.15 -11.67
N VAL A 153 -26.10 6.58 -10.54
CA VAL A 153 -27.56 6.62 -10.32
C VAL A 153 -28.24 7.49 -11.38
N ARG A 154 -27.65 8.65 -11.69
CA ARG A 154 -28.18 9.58 -12.70
C ARG A 154 -28.09 9.04 -14.13
N THR A 155 -27.03 8.32 -14.45
CA THR A 155 -26.75 7.84 -15.82
C THR A 155 -27.27 6.43 -16.09
N GLY A 156 -27.78 5.73 -15.08
CA GLY A 156 -28.21 4.33 -15.20
C GLY A 156 -27.06 3.36 -15.44
N ARG A 157 -25.82 3.79 -15.19
CA ARG A 157 -24.62 2.97 -15.33
C ARG A 157 -24.44 2.10 -14.10
N SER A 158 -24.10 0.85 -14.34
CA SER A 158 -23.62 -0.10 -13.35
C SER A 158 -22.23 0.28 -12.82
N GLY A 159 -21.84 -0.27 -11.67
CA GLY A 159 -20.65 0.13 -10.88
C GLY A 159 -19.36 0.27 -11.69
N ALA A 160 -18.43 1.14 -11.27
CA ALA A 160 -17.07 1.18 -11.80
C ALA A 160 -16.11 0.61 -10.76
N LEU A 161 -15.08 -0.10 -11.22
CA LEU A 161 -13.99 -0.61 -10.37
C LEU A 161 -12.65 -0.20 -10.99
N ARG A 162 -11.89 0.63 -10.28
CA ARG A 162 -10.56 1.11 -10.68
C ARG A 162 -9.51 0.25 -9.97
N LEU A 163 -8.97 -0.71 -10.71
CA LEU A 163 -8.05 -1.72 -10.20
C LEU A 163 -6.63 -1.40 -10.66
N GLY A 164 -5.71 -1.23 -9.70
CA GLY A 164 -4.27 -1.17 -9.93
C GLY A 164 -3.64 -2.55 -9.81
N MET A 165 -2.78 -2.93 -10.74
CA MET A 165 -2.03 -4.19 -10.66
C MET A 165 -0.60 -4.03 -11.15
N ILE A 166 0.37 -4.65 -10.48
CA ILE A 166 1.70 -4.85 -11.07
C ILE A 166 1.64 -5.84 -12.24
N ASP A 167 2.61 -5.77 -13.15
CA ASP A 167 2.65 -6.63 -14.35
C ASP A 167 2.49 -8.13 -14.02
N ALA A 168 3.24 -8.61 -13.02
CA ALA A 168 3.18 -10.00 -12.57
C ALA A 168 1.76 -10.40 -12.13
N ALA A 169 1.11 -9.58 -11.32
CA ALA A 169 -0.24 -9.86 -10.84
C ALA A 169 -1.26 -9.93 -11.98
N ALA A 170 -1.20 -8.99 -12.93
CA ALA A 170 -2.16 -8.91 -14.03
C ALA A 170 -2.01 -10.04 -15.06
N VAL A 171 -0.77 -10.43 -15.36
CA VAL A 171 -0.47 -11.33 -16.49
C VAL A 171 -0.17 -12.75 -16.03
N VAL A 172 0.48 -12.93 -14.88
CA VAL A 172 0.96 -14.24 -14.41
C VAL A 172 0.02 -14.84 -13.37
N HIS A 173 -0.38 -14.08 -12.35
CA HIS A 173 -1.06 -14.65 -11.18
C HIS A 173 -2.59 -14.61 -11.24
N LEU A 174 -3.17 -13.53 -11.77
CA LEU A 174 -4.62 -13.31 -11.74
C LEU A 174 -5.33 -13.16 -13.11
N PRO A 175 -4.83 -13.67 -14.24
CA PRO A 175 -5.49 -13.47 -15.53
C PRO A 175 -6.86 -14.15 -15.60
N ASP A 176 -7.04 -15.32 -14.98
CA ASP A 176 -8.31 -16.05 -15.00
C ASP A 176 -9.35 -15.44 -14.07
N GLN A 177 -8.92 -14.87 -12.93
CA GLN A 177 -9.76 -14.13 -12.01
C GLN A 177 -10.28 -12.86 -12.68
N LEU A 178 -9.42 -12.16 -13.43
CA LEU A 178 -9.82 -11.00 -14.21
C LEU A 178 -10.84 -11.36 -15.30
N ARG A 179 -10.64 -12.49 -16.00
CA ARG A 179 -11.59 -13.01 -16.99
C ARG A 179 -12.93 -13.35 -16.35
N ARG A 180 -12.94 -14.13 -15.26
CA ARG A 180 -14.15 -14.53 -14.54
C ARG A 180 -14.92 -13.33 -14.02
N PHE A 181 -14.24 -12.36 -13.40
CA PHE A 181 -14.88 -11.15 -12.90
C PHE A 181 -15.60 -10.38 -14.03
N ARG A 182 -14.97 -10.23 -15.20
CA ARG A 182 -15.59 -9.57 -16.35
C ARG A 182 -16.78 -10.35 -16.93
N THR A 183 -16.77 -11.67 -16.84
CA THR A 183 -17.87 -12.52 -17.28
C THR A 183 -19.05 -12.51 -16.30
N ASP A 184 -18.76 -12.58 -15.00
CA ASP A 184 -19.76 -12.66 -13.94
C ASP A 184 -20.39 -11.29 -13.62
N HIS A 185 -19.65 -10.20 -13.91
CA HIS A 185 -20.08 -8.82 -13.69
C HIS A 185 -19.93 -7.96 -14.97
N PRO A 186 -20.64 -8.28 -16.06
CA PRO A 186 -20.50 -7.59 -17.36
C PRO A 186 -20.92 -6.11 -17.30
N ASP A 187 -21.73 -5.79 -16.31
CA ASP A 187 -22.24 -4.46 -16.05
C ASP A 187 -21.20 -3.57 -15.35
N VAL A 188 -20.16 -4.13 -14.70
CA VAL A 188 -19.14 -3.34 -14.02
C VAL A 188 -18.14 -2.74 -15.03
N ASP A 189 -17.99 -1.40 -15.03
CA ASP A 189 -16.92 -0.71 -15.77
C ASP A 189 -15.58 -0.93 -15.06
N LEU A 190 -14.93 -2.04 -15.37
CA LEU A 190 -13.62 -2.39 -14.84
C LEU A 190 -12.51 -1.63 -15.58
N ARG A 191 -11.87 -0.70 -14.86
CA ARG A 191 -10.71 0.09 -15.31
C ARG A 191 -9.44 -0.47 -14.70
N LEU A 192 -8.61 -1.12 -15.51
CA LEU A 192 -7.34 -1.69 -15.08
C LEU A 192 -6.20 -0.69 -15.35
N ARG A 193 -5.40 -0.38 -14.33
CA ARG A 193 -4.13 0.35 -14.42
C ARG A 193 -2.99 -0.59 -14.09
N VAL A 194 -2.07 -0.79 -15.04
CA VAL A 194 -0.83 -1.53 -14.81
C VAL A 194 0.31 -0.55 -14.64
N ALA A 195 1.01 -0.63 -13.51
CA ALA A 195 2.11 0.26 -13.12
C ALA A 195 2.94 -0.33 -11.96
N PRO A 196 4.12 0.23 -11.62
CA PRO A 196 4.90 -0.18 -10.45
C PRO A 196 4.15 0.06 -9.12
N SER A 197 4.45 -0.76 -8.10
CA SER A 197 3.79 -0.69 -6.78
C SER A 197 3.74 0.72 -6.17
N ALA A 198 4.84 1.46 -6.23
CA ALA A 198 4.92 2.81 -5.64
C ALA A 198 3.90 3.77 -6.27
N GLU A 199 3.83 3.80 -7.61
CA GLU A 199 2.87 4.64 -8.33
C GLU A 199 1.42 4.22 -8.03
N LEU A 200 1.15 2.92 -8.01
CA LEU A 200 -0.20 2.41 -7.70
C LEU A 200 -0.65 2.77 -6.29
N LEU A 201 0.25 2.70 -5.30
CA LEU A 201 -0.06 3.07 -3.93
C LEU A 201 -0.31 4.58 -3.79
N GLU A 202 0.44 5.43 -4.51
CA GLU A 202 0.16 6.87 -4.56
C GLU A 202 -1.25 7.15 -5.11
N LEU A 203 -1.64 6.48 -6.20
CA LEU A 203 -2.98 6.60 -6.77
C LEU A 203 -4.08 6.07 -5.84
N LEU A 204 -3.82 5.00 -5.10
CA LEU A 204 -4.75 4.47 -4.10
C LEU A 204 -4.95 5.43 -2.94
N VAL A 205 -3.86 6.01 -2.42
CA VAL A 205 -3.90 7.04 -1.36
C VAL A 205 -4.65 8.29 -1.83
N ALA A 206 -4.55 8.64 -3.10
CA ALA A 206 -5.26 9.77 -3.72
C ALA A 206 -6.75 9.48 -4.00
N GLY A 207 -7.20 8.23 -3.85
CA GLY A 207 -8.57 7.82 -4.20
C GLY A 207 -8.81 7.75 -5.71
N GLU A 208 -7.74 7.67 -6.52
CA GLU A 208 -7.79 7.46 -7.98
C GLU A 208 -7.94 5.97 -8.34
N LEU A 209 -7.59 5.07 -7.42
CA LEU A 209 -7.82 3.64 -7.49
C LEU A 209 -8.66 3.18 -6.30
N ASP A 210 -9.42 2.10 -6.49
CA ASP A 210 -10.26 1.50 -5.44
C ASP A 210 -9.55 0.29 -4.79
N LEU A 211 -8.72 -0.42 -5.57
CA LEU A 211 -7.98 -1.59 -5.12
C LEU A 211 -6.62 -1.66 -5.83
N VAL A 212 -5.59 -2.13 -5.13
CA VAL A 212 -4.26 -2.37 -5.70
C VAL A 212 -3.79 -3.78 -5.37
N VAL A 213 -3.29 -4.49 -6.39
CA VAL A 213 -2.52 -5.73 -6.25
C VAL A 213 -1.05 -5.42 -6.57
N CYS A 214 -0.20 -5.40 -5.55
CA CYS A 214 1.19 -4.99 -5.69
C CYS A 214 2.13 -5.78 -4.77
N VAL A 215 3.43 -5.55 -4.93
CA VAL A 215 4.44 -6.06 -3.98
C VAL A 215 4.29 -5.33 -2.66
N ASP A 216 4.19 -6.10 -1.57
CA ASP A 216 4.03 -5.61 -0.20
C ASP A 216 5.00 -4.45 0.08
N PRO A 217 4.50 -3.27 0.50
CA PRO A 217 5.37 -2.14 0.80
C PRO A 217 6.22 -2.44 2.05
N PRO A 218 7.47 -1.95 2.11
CA PRO A 218 8.36 -2.18 3.26
C PRO A 218 7.83 -1.55 4.56
N THR A 219 6.91 -0.61 4.46
CA THR A 219 6.22 0.04 5.58
C THR A 219 4.73 0.07 5.33
N PRO A 220 3.89 -0.17 6.34
CA PRO A 220 2.45 -0.02 6.21
C PRO A 220 2.06 1.37 5.70
N VAL A 221 1.14 1.43 4.75
CA VAL A 221 0.62 2.70 4.24
C VAL A 221 -0.57 3.13 5.09
N SER A 222 -0.45 4.30 5.73
CA SER A 222 -1.49 4.80 6.64
C SER A 222 -2.84 4.93 5.92
N GLY A 223 -3.89 4.37 6.54
CA GLY A 223 -5.25 4.44 6.02
C GLY A 223 -5.57 3.46 4.89
N ILE A 224 -4.68 2.51 4.61
CA ILE A 224 -4.88 1.42 3.65
C ILE A 224 -4.82 0.08 4.38
N ASP A 225 -5.87 -0.73 4.23
CA ASP A 225 -5.87 -2.11 4.68
C ASP A 225 -5.16 -2.99 3.65
N THR A 226 -4.31 -3.89 4.12
CA THR A 226 -3.57 -4.84 3.28
C THR A 226 -3.96 -6.28 3.59
N ALA A 227 -3.98 -7.13 2.57
CA ALA A 227 -4.22 -8.56 2.70
C ALA A 227 -3.22 -9.33 1.84
N LEU A 228 -2.57 -10.33 2.43
CA LEU A 228 -1.64 -11.19 1.71
C LEU A 228 -2.41 -12.06 0.71
N LEU A 229 -2.10 -11.92 -0.58
CA LEU A 229 -2.70 -12.71 -1.65
C LEU A 229 -1.89 -13.95 -1.98
N LEU A 230 -0.57 -13.81 -2.08
CA LEU A 230 0.37 -14.89 -2.38
C LEU A 230 1.79 -14.50 -1.95
N THR A 231 2.67 -15.49 -1.91
CA THR A 231 4.11 -15.31 -1.71
C THR A 231 4.83 -15.93 -2.90
N GLU A 232 5.91 -15.29 -3.33
CA GLU A 232 6.76 -15.75 -4.43
C GLU A 232 8.20 -15.88 -3.97
N ASP A 233 8.83 -16.97 -4.39
CA ASP A 233 10.26 -17.17 -4.21
C ASP A 233 11.02 -16.43 -5.32
N LEU A 234 12.09 -15.74 -4.92
CA LEU A 234 12.99 -15.06 -5.84
C LEU A 234 14.26 -15.90 -6.00
N ALA A 235 14.75 -16.02 -7.24
CA ALA A 235 16.00 -16.70 -7.53
C ALA A 235 16.99 -15.82 -8.29
N VAL A 236 18.28 -16.09 -8.05
CA VAL A 236 19.38 -15.49 -8.79
C VAL A 236 19.56 -16.23 -10.11
N TYR A 237 19.64 -15.46 -11.19
CA TYR A 237 19.87 -15.96 -12.54
C TYR A 237 21.17 -15.39 -13.10
N ALA A 238 22.08 -16.30 -13.43
CA ALA A 238 23.34 -15.99 -14.07
C ALA A 238 23.23 -16.07 -15.60
N PRO A 239 24.04 -15.31 -16.34
CA PRO A 239 24.17 -15.49 -17.77
C PRO A 239 24.60 -16.91 -18.19
N PRO A 240 24.26 -17.36 -19.41
CA PRO A 240 24.74 -18.63 -19.93
C PRO A 240 26.26 -18.75 -19.85
N GLY A 241 26.76 -19.89 -19.38
CA GLY A 241 28.20 -20.15 -19.26
C GLY A 241 28.87 -19.55 -18.03
N HIS A 242 28.16 -18.79 -17.19
CA HIS A 242 28.70 -18.36 -15.90
C HIS A 242 28.54 -19.48 -14.85
N PRO A 243 29.62 -19.92 -14.20
CA PRO A 243 29.53 -20.94 -13.15
C PRO A 243 28.83 -20.39 -11.91
N SER A 244 28.17 -21.29 -11.16
CA SER A 244 27.65 -21.02 -9.82
C SER A 244 28.83 -20.79 -8.86
N GLY A 245 29.33 -19.57 -8.80
CA GLY A 245 30.36 -19.12 -7.85
C GLY A 245 29.78 -18.62 -6.53
N PRO A 246 30.63 -18.32 -5.54
CA PRO A 246 30.18 -17.67 -4.31
C PRO A 246 29.57 -16.28 -4.60
N PRO A 247 28.71 -15.74 -3.71
CA PRO A 247 28.05 -14.45 -3.93
C PRO A 247 28.99 -13.28 -4.28
N THR A 248 30.21 -13.32 -3.77
CA THR A 248 31.25 -12.32 -4.05
C THR A 248 31.67 -12.23 -5.52
N THR A 249 31.33 -13.24 -6.34
CA THR A 249 31.62 -13.25 -7.78
C THR A 249 30.39 -12.93 -8.64
N TRP A 250 29.22 -12.70 -8.03
CA TRP A 250 28.00 -12.40 -8.78
C TRP A 250 28.00 -10.97 -9.31
N GLY A 251 27.37 -10.75 -10.47
CA GLY A 251 27.33 -9.47 -11.14
C GLY A 251 28.15 -9.44 -12.45
N PRO A 252 28.12 -8.32 -13.19
CA PRO A 252 27.32 -7.11 -12.92
C PRO A 252 25.81 -7.40 -13.04
N TRP A 253 24.98 -6.50 -12.53
CA TRP A 253 23.55 -6.72 -12.35
C TRP A 253 22.68 -5.95 -13.35
N VAL A 254 21.61 -6.61 -13.80
CA VAL A 254 20.48 -6.01 -14.48
C VAL A 254 19.25 -6.17 -13.59
N LEU A 255 18.69 -5.07 -13.09
CA LEU A 255 17.65 -5.09 -12.04
C LEU A 255 16.44 -4.22 -12.39
N PHE A 256 15.38 -4.29 -11.58
CA PHE A 256 14.32 -3.30 -11.64
C PHE A 256 14.86 -1.88 -11.35
N PRO A 257 14.17 -0.79 -11.75
CA PRO A 257 14.67 0.56 -11.53
C PRO A 257 14.74 0.94 -10.05
N ALA A 258 15.54 1.98 -9.76
CA ALA A 258 15.64 2.52 -8.42
C ALA A 258 14.25 2.98 -7.94
N GLY A 259 13.89 2.64 -6.69
CA GLY A 259 12.55 2.89 -6.13
C GLY A 259 11.56 1.73 -6.27
N SER A 260 11.89 0.66 -7.03
CA SER A 260 11.10 -0.57 -7.02
C SER A 260 11.16 -1.26 -5.65
N HIS A 261 10.00 -1.68 -5.12
CA HIS A 261 9.92 -2.46 -3.88
C HIS A 261 10.71 -3.78 -4.00
N THR A 262 10.56 -4.47 -5.14
CA THR A 262 11.30 -5.70 -5.43
C THR A 262 12.81 -5.44 -5.43
N ARG A 263 13.28 -4.33 -6.04
CA ARG A 263 14.71 -4.01 -6.02
C ARG A 263 15.21 -3.74 -4.61
N ALA A 264 14.44 -3.05 -3.76
CA ALA A 264 14.85 -2.82 -2.38
C ALA A 264 15.11 -4.15 -1.64
N LEU A 265 14.17 -5.09 -1.73
CA LEU A 265 14.31 -6.43 -1.14
C LEU A 265 15.53 -7.18 -1.71
N VAL A 266 15.70 -7.17 -3.03
CA VAL A 266 16.83 -7.83 -3.70
C VAL A 266 18.16 -7.23 -3.27
N VAL A 267 18.26 -5.90 -3.26
CA VAL A 267 19.52 -5.20 -2.93
C VAL A 267 19.93 -5.46 -1.48
N ASP A 268 18.99 -5.44 -0.55
CA ASP A 268 19.28 -5.70 0.86
C ASP A 268 19.77 -7.14 1.06
N GLU A 269 19.16 -8.10 0.36
CA GLU A 269 19.58 -9.50 0.41
C GLU A 269 20.94 -9.73 -0.27
N LEU A 270 21.20 -9.12 -1.43
CA LEU A 270 22.50 -9.21 -2.10
C LEU A 270 23.63 -8.62 -1.24
N ARG A 271 23.38 -7.52 -0.55
CA ARG A 271 24.33 -6.95 0.43
C ARG A 271 24.57 -7.90 1.59
N ARG A 272 23.52 -8.52 2.13
CA ARG A 272 23.63 -9.51 3.21
C ARG A 272 24.50 -10.71 2.80
N LEU A 273 24.39 -11.13 1.54
CA LEU A 273 25.18 -12.22 0.97
C LEU A 273 26.62 -11.80 0.59
N GLY A 274 26.96 -10.51 0.64
CA GLY A 274 28.28 -10.00 0.27
C GLY A 274 28.53 -9.91 -1.23
N ALA A 275 27.47 -9.89 -2.05
CA ALA A 275 27.58 -9.72 -3.49
C ALA A 275 27.89 -8.25 -3.84
N PRO A 276 28.83 -7.98 -4.77
CA PRO A 276 29.11 -6.63 -5.22
C PRO A 276 27.91 -6.07 -6.00
N LEU A 277 27.50 -4.84 -5.70
CA LEU A 277 26.32 -4.22 -6.29
C LEU A 277 26.70 -3.22 -7.40
N ASP A 278 27.14 -3.76 -8.54
CA ASP A 278 27.36 -2.98 -9.77
C ASP A 278 26.16 -3.17 -10.71
N VAL A 279 25.26 -2.18 -10.81
CA VAL A 279 24.05 -2.25 -11.65
C VAL A 279 24.30 -1.51 -12.96
N ILE A 280 24.25 -2.24 -14.06
CA ILE A 280 24.64 -1.74 -15.40
C ILE A 280 23.46 -1.53 -16.35
N ALA A 281 22.30 -2.10 -16.04
CA ALA A 281 21.06 -1.87 -16.78
C ALA A 281 19.84 -2.03 -15.89
N GLU A 282 18.74 -1.38 -16.27
CA GLU A 282 17.49 -1.39 -15.51
C GLU A 282 16.28 -1.54 -16.43
N SER A 283 15.25 -2.27 -15.98
CA SER A 283 13.97 -2.38 -16.67
C SER A 283 12.83 -2.69 -15.70
N HIS A 284 11.67 -2.06 -15.89
CA HIS A 284 10.45 -2.39 -15.14
C HIS A 284 9.87 -3.75 -15.53
N GLN A 285 10.26 -4.31 -16.68
CA GLN A 285 9.68 -5.52 -17.23
C GLN A 285 10.55 -6.76 -16.93
N PRO A 286 10.03 -7.78 -16.21
CA PRO A 286 10.79 -8.96 -15.84
C PRO A 286 11.27 -9.76 -17.06
N ASP A 287 10.49 -9.79 -18.15
CA ASP A 287 10.87 -10.45 -19.40
C ASP A 287 12.09 -9.79 -20.05
N VAL A 288 12.17 -8.45 -20.00
CA VAL A 288 13.33 -7.72 -20.51
C VAL A 288 14.58 -8.04 -19.68
N LEU A 289 14.47 -8.13 -18.35
CA LEU A 289 15.57 -8.54 -17.49
C LEU A 289 16.02 -9.97 -17.77
N ARG A 290 15.06 -10.88 -18.00
CA ARG A 290 15.32 -12.27 -18.39
C ARG A 290 16.10 -12.36 -19.71
N GLU A 291 15.69 -11.59 -20.71
CA GLU A 291 16.38 -11.54 -22.01
C GLU A 291 17.78 -10.93 -21.88
N MET A 292 17.97 -9.88 -21.07
CA MET A 292 19.29 -9.32 -20.80
C MET A 292 20.25 -10.36 -20.20
N VAL A 293 19.74 -11.24 -19.32
CA VAL A 293 20.54 -12.35 -18.77
C VAL A 293 20.89 -13.37 -19.86
N GLN A 294 19.91 -13.75 -20.70
CA GLN A 294 20.17 -14.67 -21.83
C GLN A 294 21.20 -14.12 -22.82
N LEU A 295 21.19 -12.80 -23.04
CA LEU A 295 22.14 -12.11 -23.92
C LEU A 295 23.54 -11.94 -23.33
N GLY A 296 23.75 -12.29 -22.06
CA GLY A 296 25.05 -12.13 -21.43
C GLY A 296 25.32 -10.76 -20.80
N VAL A 297 24.29 -9.89 -20.70
CA VAL A 297 24.47 -8.52 -20.21
C VAL A 297 24.85 -8.53 -18.72
N GLY A 298 24.12 -9.27 -17.90
CA GLY A 298 24.39 -9.34 -16.46
C GLY A 298 23.48 -10.33 -15.73
N TRP A 299 23.69 -10.44 -14.43
CA TRP A 299 22.92 -11.27 -13.50
C TRP A 299 21.63 -10.56 -13.13
N THR A 300 20.59 -11.31 -12.77
CA THR A 300 19.35 -10.73 -12.25
C THR A 300 18.78 -11.55 -11.11
N VAL A 301 17.77 -10.99 -10.45
CA VAL A 301 16.92 -11.70 -9.49
C VAL A 301 15.47 -11.52 -9.91
N LEU A 302 14.79 -12.64 -10.15
CA LEU A 302 13.40 -12.67 -10.62
C LEU A 302 12.62 -13.76 -9.87
N PRO A 303 11.27 -13.71 -9.87
CA PRO A 303 10.44 -14.81 -9.40
C PRO A 303 10.72 -16.12 -10.16
N THR A 304 10.66 -17.24 -9.44
CA THR A 304 10.94 -18.59 -9.95
C THR A 304 9.88 -19.14 -10.90
#